data_AF-E2AYN0-F1
#
_entry.id   AF-E2AYN0-F1
#
_cell.length_a   1.000
_cell.length_b   1.000
_cell.length_c   1.000
_cell.angle_alpha   90.00
_cell.angle_beta   90.00
_cell.angle_gamma   90.00
#
_symmetry.space_group_name_H-M   'P 1'
#
loop_
_entity.id
_entity.type
_entity.pdbx_description
1 polymer ?
#
loop_
_entity_poly.entity_id
_entity_poly.type
_entity_poly.pdbx_seq_one_letter_code
_entity_poly.pdbx_strand_id
1 'polypeptide(L)' 'NCNTSYIGQTKRHLGTRVKKHFNDIKLHESNLSVIGKHKLEFNHDFNWSIPVILHNEKHVRKREIAEMFFIKR' A
#
# COMPACT_ATOMS: atom_id res chain seq x y z
N ASN A 1 -5.62 -1.29 -17.21
CA ASN A 1 -5.83 -2.46 -16.32
C ASN A 1 -4.53 -3.21 -16.17
N CYS A 2 -3.88 -3.07 -15.01
CA CYS A 2 -2.69 -3.87 -14.69
C CYS A 2 -2.99 -4.78 -13.50
N ASN A 3 -2.27 -5.89 -13.41
CA ASN A 3 -2.42 -6.86 -12.32
C ASN A 3 -1.42 -6.58 -11.18
N THR A 4 -0.97 -5.34 -11.01
CA THR A 4 -0.04 -5.00 -9.93
C THR A 4 -0.78 -4.83 -8.62
N SER A 5 -0.09 -5.12 -7.53
CA SER A 5 -0.60 -4.95 -6.17
C SER A 5 0.43 -4.22 -5.33
N TYR A 6 -0.03 -3.37 -4.41
CA TYR A 6 0.82 -2.75 -3.41
C TYR A 6 0.76 -3.55 -2.10
N ILE A 7 1.92 -3.93 -1.59
CA ILE A 7 2.05 -4.66 -0.33
C ILE A 7 2.79 -3.75 0.65
N GLY A 8 2.22 -3.58 1.84
CA GLY A 8 2.82 -2.80 2.91
C GLY A 8 2.24 -3.12 4.27
N GLN A 9 2.98 -2.83 5.33
CA GLN A 9 2.51 -3.01 6.70
C GLN A 9 1.92 -1.73 7.32
N THR A 10 1.15 -1.91 8.40
CA THR A 10 0.74 -0.84 9.31
C THR A 10 0.62 -1.36 10.73
N LYS A 11 1.07 -0.56 11.71
CA LYS A 11 0.69 -0.75 13.13
C LYS A 11 -0.58 0.01 13.51
N ARG A 12 -1.01 0.97 12.68
CA ARG A 12 -2.26 1.73 12.85
C ARG A 12 -3.44 0.95 12.30
N HIS A 13 -4.64 1.39 12.64
CA HIS A 13 -5.87 0.88 12.06
C HIS A 13 -5.82 0.87 10.52
N LEU A 14 -6.26 -0.23 9.92
CA LEU A 14 -6.17 -0.45 8.47
C LEU A 14 -6.81 0.69 7.67
N GLY A 15 -8.01 1.11 8.06
CA GLY A 15 -8.71 2.21 7.40
C GLY A 15 -7.93 3.53 7.44
N THR A 16 -7.16 3.80 8.50
CA THR A 16 -6.30 4.99 8.58
C THR A 16 -5.14 4.91 7.59
N ARG A 17 -4.55 3.71 7.40
CA ARG A 17 -3.46 3.51 6.42
C ARG A 17 -3.96 3.70 4.99
N VAL A 18 -5.13 3.15 4.66
CA VAL A 18 -5.78 3.30 3.36
C VAL A 18 -6.09 4.77 3.09
N LYS A 19 -6.73 5.47 4.03
CA LYS A 19 -7.01 6.92 3.90
C LYS A 19 -5.75 7.76 3.70
N LYS A 20 -4.66 7.43 4.38
CA LYS A 20 -3.37 8.12 4.19
C LYS A 20 -2.91 7.99 2.74
N HIS A 21 -2.83 6.76 2.22
CA HIS A 21 -2.40 6.54 0.84
C HIS A 21 -3.33 7.21 -0.17
N PHE A 22 -4.65 7.18 0.06
CA PHE A 22 -5.62 7.86 -0.79
C PHE A 22 -5.43 9.39 -0.80
N ASN A 23 -5.00 9.98 0.30
CA ASN A 23 -4.67 11.41 0.33
C ASN A 23 -3.31 11.69 -0.31
N ASP A 24 -2.33 10.79 -0.14
CA ASP A 24 -1.00 10.93 -0.72
C ASP A 24 -1.05 11.02 -2.26
N ILE A 25 -2.03 10.38 -2.93
CA ILE A 25 -2.17 10.49 -4.41
C ILE A 25 -2.60 11.88 -4.89
N LYS A 26 -3.06 12.76 -3.99
CA LYS A 26 -3.48 14.13 -4.30
C LYS A 26 -2.34 15.13 -4.13
N LEU A 27 -1.18 14.68 -3.65
CA LEU A 27 -0.01 15.53 -3.47
C LEU A 27 0.63 15.89 -4.82
N HIS A 28 1.49 16.90 -4.81
CA HIS A 28 2.34 17.24 -5.94
C HIS A 28 3.20 16.03 -6.36
N GLU A 29 3.51 15.91 -7.65
CA GLU A 29 4.19 14.75 -8.25
C GLU A 29 5.49 14.37 -7.52
N SER A 30 6.28 15.37 -7.12
CA SER A 30 7.53 15.19 -6.36
C SER A 30 7.36 14.48 -5.01
N ASN A 31 6.14 14.51 -4.45
CA ASN A 31 5.81 13.99 -3.13
C ASN A 31 4.95 12.73 -3.19
N LEU A 32 4.68 12.20 -4.38
CA LEU A 32 3.87 11.00 -4.53
C LEU A 32 4.58 9.76 -3.97
N SER A 33 3.80 8.96 -3.25
CA SER A 33 4.19 7.58 -2.92
C SER A 33 4.26 6.71 -4.17
N VAL A 34 4.84 5.51 -4.06
CA VAL A 34 4.90 4.53 -5.16
C VAL A 34 3.52 4.28 -5.78
N ILE A 35 2.47 4.22 -4.96
CA ILE A 35 1.07 4.06 -5.40
C ILE A 35 0.63 5.25 -6.26
N GLY A 36 0.93 6.48 -5.83
CA GLY A 36 0.59 7.70 -6.55
C GLY A 36 1.34 7.81 -7.88
N LYS A 37 2.64 7.47 -7.89
CA LYS A 37 3.46 7.44 -9.11
C LYS A 37 2.91 6.44 -10.11
N HIS A 38 2.61 5.22 -9.67
CA HIS A 38 2.00 4.19 -10.51
C HIS A 38 0.66 4.64 -11.10
N LYS A 39 -0.20 5.26 -10.29
CA LYS A 39 -1.47 5.83 -10.76
C LYS A 39 -1.24 6.88 -11.86
N LEU A 40 -0.26 7.78 -11.68
CA LEU A 40 0.04 8.84 -12.63
C LEU A 40 0.63 8.29 -13.94
N GLU A 41 1.57 7.35 -13.85
CA GLU A 41 2.25 6.74 -15.00
C GLU A 41 1.31 5.88 -15.86
N PHE A 42 0.47 5.08 -15.22
CA PHE A 42 -0.39 4.11 -15.89
C PHE A 42 -1.86 4.53 -15.98
N ASN A 43 -2.17 5.77 -15.58
CA ASN A 43 -3.49 6.42 -15.63
C ASN A 43 -4.67 5.52 -15.19
N HIS A 44 -4.53 4.82 -14.05
CA HIS A 44 -5.61 4.04 -13.45
C HIS A 44 -5.57 4.09 -11.92
N ASP A 45 -6.73 3.89 -11.28
CA ASP A 45 -6.86 3.97 -9.84
C ASP A 45 -6.71 2.61 -9.14
N PHE A 46 -6.43 2.65 -7.85
CA PHE A 46 -6.43 1.49 -6.98
C PHE A 46 -7.83 1.22 -6.44
N ASN A 47 -8.14 -0.04 -6.16
CA ASN A 47 -9.36 -0.37 -5.42
C ASN A 47 -9.15 -0.09 -3.92
N TRP A 48 -9.59 1.09 -3.48
CA TRP A 48 -9.44 1.55 -2.10
C TRP A 48 -10.42 0.91 -1.10
N SER A 49 -11.50 0.27 -1.57
CA SER A 49 -12.54 -0.28 -0.68
C SER A 49 -12.22 -1.69 -0.18
N ILE A 50 -11.25 -2.39 -0.78
CA ILE A 50 -10.98 -3.81 -0.49
C ILE A 50 -9.49 -4.05 -0.15
N PRO A 51 -8.97 -3.53 0.99
CA PRO A 51 -7.66 -3.95 1.46
C PRO A 51 -7.70 -5.41 1.94
N VAL A 52 -6.77 -6.23 1.46
CA VAL A 52 -6.64 -7.64 1.87
C VAL A 52 -5.63 -7.76 3.01
N ILE A 53 -6.01 -8.42 4.11
CA ILE A 53 -5.10 -8.73 5.22
C ILE A 53 -4.39 -10.05 4.91
N LEU A 54 -3.10 -9.97 4.58
CA LEU A 54 -2.28 -11.15 4.28
C LEU A 54 -1.72 -11.84 5.54
N HIS A 55 -1.44 -11.06 6.59
CA HIS A 55 -0.84 -11.55 7.83
C HIS A 55 -1.09 -10.58 8.99
N ASN A 56 -1.21 -11.10 10.22
CA ASN A 56 -1.35 -10.32 11.45
C ASN A 56 -0.32 -10.79 12.48
N GLU A 57 0.56 -9.88 12.91
CA GLU A 57 1.63 -10.17 13.86
C GLU A 57 1.95 -8.93 14.71
N LYS A 58 2.12 -9.16 16.01
CA LYS A 58 2.41 -8.13 17.01
C LYS A 58 3.89 -7.73 16.97
N HIS A 59 4.78 -8.70 16.79
CA HIS A 59 6.23 -8.49 16.82
C HIS A 59 6.73 -7.84 15.52
N VAL A 60 7.45 -6.72 15.67
CA VAL A 60 7.90 -5.90 14.52
C VAL A 60 8.77 -6.69 13.55
N ARG A 61 9.81 -7.36 14.05
CA ARG A 61 10.76 -8.11 13.23
C ARG A 61 10.09 -9.23 12.42
N LYS A 62 9.13 -9.93 13.02
CA LYS A 62 8.37 -10.98 12.33
C LYS A 62 7.47 -10.40 11.23
N ARG A 63 6.85 -9.24 11.50
CA ARG A 63 6.00 -8.54 10.51
C ARG A 63 6.82 -7.99 9.34
N GLU A 64 8.03 -7.48 9.58
CA GLU A 64 8.96 -7.07 8.53
C GLU A 64 9.37 -8.24 7.64
N ILE A 65 9.71 -9.40 8.23
CA ILE A 65 10.02 -10.62 7.48
C ILE A 65 8.81 -11.06 6.64
N ALA A 66 7.60 -11.03 7.20
CA ALA A 66 6.38 -11.36 6.48
C ALA A 66 6.15 -10.39 5.29
N GLU A 67 6.32 -9.08 5.50
CA GLU A 67 6.22 -8.07 4.45
C GLU A 67 7.19 -8.35 3.29
N MET A 68 8.46 -8.63 3.59
CA MET A 68 9.46 -9.02 2.58
C MET A 68 9.05 -10.27 1.80
N PHE A 69 8.52 -11.28 2.49
CA PHE A 69 8.06 -12.52 1.86
C PHE A 69 6.90 -12.26 0.89
N PHE A 70 5.91 -11.46 1.28
CA PHE A 70 4.78 -11.12 0.43
C PHE A 70 5.17 -10.21 -0.74
N ILE A 71 6.10 -9.28 -0.56
CA ILE A 71 6.61 -8.42 -1.66
C ILE A 71 7.33 -9.24 -2.74
N LYS A 72 8.07 -10.28 -2.34
CA LYS A 72 8.82 -11.12 -3.29
C LYS A 72 7.92 -12.10 -4.07
N ARG A 73 6.73 -12.37 -3.55
CA ARG A 73 5.81 -13.38 -4.09
C ARG A 73 5.16 -12.91 -5.39
#